data_AF-A0A7Y0SJ32-F1
#
_entry.id   AF-A0A7Y0SJ32-F1
#
_cell.length_a   1.000
_cell.length_b   1.000
_cell.length_c   1.000
_cell.angle_alpha   90.00
_cell.angle_beta   90.00
_cell.angle_gamma   90.00
#
_symmetry.space_group_name_H-M   'P 1'
#
loop_
_entity.id
_entity.type
_entity.pdbx_description
1 polymer ?
#
loop_
_entity_poly.entity_id
_entity_poly.type
_entity_poly.pdbx_seq_one_letter_code
_entity_poly.pdbx_strand_id
1 'polypeptide(L)' 'AHGLNSEEDGWKRLIIEKPFGYDLESARILDKEIHEHFQEHQIYRIDHYLGKETVQNLLVLRFSNAMFEPLWNRNFIDY' A
#
# COMPACT_ATOMS: atom_id res chain seq x y z
N ALA A 1 0.19 3.99 23.79
CA ALA A 1 1.04 2.84 23.44
C ALA A 1 2.15 2.66 24.49
N HIS A 2 2.28 1.46 25.08
CA HIS A 2 3.27 1.14 26.13
C HIS A 2 4.69 0.99 25.55
N GLY A 3 5.20 2.00 24.84
CA GLY A 3 6.53 1.98 24.22
C GLY A 3 6.68 1.09 22.97
N LEU A 4 5.63 0.36 22.58
CA LEU A 4 5.63 -0.54 21.41
C LEU A 4 5.73 0.18 20.05
N ASN A 5 5.58 1.50 20.04
CA ASN A 5 5.71 2.37 18.88
C ASN A 5 7.04 3.14 18.83
N SER A 6 7.82 3.11 19.93
CA SER A 6 9.14 3.77 19.98
C SER A 6 10.16 2.97 19.20
N GLU A 7 10.93 3.65 18.35
CA GLU A 7 12.01 3.05 17.56
C GLU A 7 13.40 3.24 18.19
N GLU A 8 13.46 3.63 19.47
CA GLU A 8 14.72 3.79 20.22
C GLU A 8 15.51 2.47 20.34
N ASP A 9 14.81 1.33 20.44
CA ASP A 9 15.38 -0.02 20.49
C ASP A 9 14.95 -0.83 19.25
N GLY A 10 15.34 -0.33 18.08
CA GLY A 10 15.11 -0.93 16.78
C GLY A 10 13.75 -0.59 16.16
N TRP A 11 13.60 -0.94 14.87
CA TRP A 11 12.40 -0.61 14.10
C TRP A 11 11.16 -1.30 14.66
N LYS A 12 10.02 -0.59 14.64
CA LYS A 12 8.71 -1.14 15.00
C LYS A 12 7.77 -0.97 13.81
N ARG A 13 7.05 -2.04 13.46
CA ARG A 13 6.12 -2.06 12.34
C ARG A 13 4.78 -2.62 12.77
N LEU A 14 3.72 -1.92 12.38
CA LEU A 14 2.34 -2.30 12.58
C LEU A 14 1.79 -2.88 11.27
N ILE A 15 1.35 -4.14 11.30
CA ILE A 15 0.68 -4.79 10.17
C ILE A 15 -0.83 -4.72 10.41
N ILE A 16 -1.57 -4.21 9.43
CA ILE A 16 -3.03 -4.03 9.54
C ILE A 16 -3.70 -4.79 8.40
N GLU A 17 -4.65 -5.64 8.76
CA GLU A 17 -5.53 -6.34 7.82
C GLU A 17 -6.85 -5.57 7.62
N LYS A 18 -7.47 -5.79 6.48
CA LYS A 18 -8.80 -5.25 6.14
C LYS A 18 -9.87 -5.73 7.15
N PRO A 19 -10.96 -4.96 7.36
CA PRO A 19 -11.37 -3.75 6.63
C PRO A 19 -10.68 -2.47 7.13
N PHE A 20 -10.29 -1.58 6.22
CA PHE A 20 -9.71 -0.26 6.52
C PHE A 20 -10.80 0.81 6.67
N GLY A 21 -11.90 0.47 7.34
CA GLY A 21 -13.16 1.21 7.28
C GLY A 21 -14.15 0.62 6.28
N TYR A 22 -15.42 1.01 6.42
CA TYR A 22 -16.53 0.57 5.56
C TYR A 22 -16.98 1.66 4.58
N ASP A 23 -16.54 2.89 4.80
CA ASP A 23 -16.76 4.07 3.99
C ASP A 23 -15.59 5.06 4.17
N LEU A 24 -15.64 6.18 3.47
CA LEU A 24 -14.60 7.21 3.55
C LEU A 24 -14.45 7.82 4.96
N GLU A 25 -15.54 7.99 5.68
CA GLU A 25 -15.53 8.62 7.01
C GLU A 25 -14.89 7.70 8.03
N SER A 26 -15.35 6.45 8.12
CA SER A 26 -14.77 5.41 8.97
C SER A 26 -13.32 5.12 8.65
N ALA A 27 -12.91 5.14 7.37
CA ALA A 27 -11.52 4.98 6.97
C ALA A 27 -10.64 6.13 7.46
N ARG A 28 -11.12 7.38 7.39
CA ARG A 28 -10.41 8.57 7.90
C ARG A 28 -10.29 8.57 9.42
N ILE A 29 -11.34 8.14 10.11
CA ILE A 29 -11.31 8.00 11.58
C ILE A 29 -10.26 6.96 11.97
N LEU A 30 -10.30 5.77 11.36
CA LEU A 30 -9.33 4.71 11.59
C LEU A 30 -7.90 5.18 11.31
N ASP A 31 -7.68 5.84 10.17
CA ASP A 31 -6.36 6.35 9.78
C ASP A 31 -5.82 7.36 10.80
N LYS A 32 -6.67 8.28 11.27
CA LYS A 32 -6.31 9.25 12.29
C LYS A 32 -5.92 8.57 13.61
N GLU A 33 -6.73 7.62 14.09
CA GLU A 33 -6.48 6.90 15.34
C GLU A 33 -5.15 6.13 15.31
N ILE A 34 -4.80 5.52 14.17
CA ILE A 34 -3.53 4.83 14.01
C ILE A 34 -2.37 5.83 14.05
N HIS A 35 -2.51 6.97 13.37
CA HIS A 35 -1.47 8.01 13.30
C HIS A 35 -1.24 8.75 14.64
N GLU A 36 -2.17 8.67 15.59
CA GLU A 36 -1.93 9.17 16.96
C GLU A 36 -0.84 8.37 17.69
N HIS A 37 -0.51 7.17 17.21
CA HIS A 37 0.44 6.28 17.86
C HIS A 37 1.59 5.82 16.96
N PHE A 38 1.40 5.73 15.66
CA PHE A 38 2.42 5.26 14.71
C PHE A 38 2.68 6.29 13.62
N GLN A 39 3.93 6.36 13.17
CA GLN A 39 4.30 7.12 11.97
C GLN A 39 4.01 6.28 10.72
N GLU A 40 3.70 6.92 9.59
CA GLU A 40 3.27 6.21 8.37
C GLU A 40 4.29 5.17 7.87
N HIS A 41 5.61 5.40 8.02
CA HIS A 41 6.63 4.41 7.63
C HIS A 41 6.62 3.14 8.49
N GLN A 42 5.99 3.19 9.66
CA GLN A 42 5.80 2.04 10.54
C GLN A 42 4.55 1.24 10.17
N ILE A 43 3.64 1.78 9.36
CA ILE A 43 2.32 1.21 9.09
C ILE A 43 2.34 0.44 7.77
N TYR A 44 1.98 -0.85 7.82
CA TYR A 44 1.87 -1.75 6.68
C TYR A 44 0.44 -2.26 6.56
N ARG A 45 -0.34 -1.60 5.69
CA ARG A 45 -1.72 -2.01 5.36
C ARG A 45 -1.67 -3.12 4.31
N ILE A 46 -2.16 -4.31 4.64
CA ILE A 46 -2.06 -5.49 3.78
C ILE A 46 -3.18 -5.50 2.74
N ASP A 47 -2.78 -5.50 1.48
CA ASP A 47 -3.61 -5.96 0.37
C ASP A 47 -2.94 -7.18 -0.28
N HIS A 48 -3.48 -8.36 0.00
CA HIS A 48 -2.96 -9.63 -0.49
C HIS A 48 -2.90 -9.75 -2.02
N TYR A 49 -3.59 -8.90 -2.80
CA TYR A 49 -3.42 -8.87 -4.25
C TYR A 49 -2.05 -8.33 -4.66
N LEU A 50 -1.48 -7.38 -3.92
CA LEU A 50 -0.16 -6.81 -4.19
C LEU A 50 0.98 -7.83 -3.98
N GLY A 51 0.71 -8.93 -3.25
CA GLY A 51 1.63 -10.04 -3.06
C GLY A 51 1.60 -11.09 -4.17
N LYS A 52 0.67 -11.00 -5.13
CA LYS A 52 0.57 -11.98 -6.23
C LYS A 52 1.64 -11.70 -7.28
N GLU A 53 2.35 -12.74 -7.71
CA GLU A 53 3.46 -12.65 -8.67
C GLU A 53 3.06 -11.90 -9.96
N THR A 54 1.88 -12.19 -10.51
CA THR A 54 1.38 -11.54 -11.72
C THR A 54 1.13 -10.04 -11.54
N VAL A 55 0.69 -9.62 -10.35
CA VAL A 55 0.46 -8.20 -10.03
C VAL A 55 1.80 -7.48 -9.88
N GLN A 56 2.79 -8.10 -9.23
CA GLN A 56 4.13 -7.53 -9.12
C GLN A 56 4.81 -7.38 -10.49
N ASN A 57 4.62 -8.37 -11.38
CA ASN A 57 5.17 -8.34 -12.74
C ASN A 57 4.56 -7.26 -13.64
N LEU A 58 3.40 -6.69 -13.29
CA LEU A 58 2.76 -5.64 -14.09
C LEU A 58 3.65 -4.41 -14.27
N LEU A 59 4.37 -3.99 -13.21
CA LEU A 59 5.25 -2.82 -13.30
C LEU A 59 6.46 -3.10 -14.21
N VAL A 60 7.02 -4.31 -14.13
CA VAL A 60 8.12 -4.73 -15.01
C VAL A 60 7.66 -4.81 -16.45
N LEU A 61 6.48 -5.38 -16.70
CA LEU A 61 5.90 -5.46 -18.05
C LEU A 61 5.68 -4.06 -18.65
N ARG A 62 5.12 -3.14 -17.87
CA ARG A 62 4.78 -1.79 -18.32
C ARG A 62 6.01 -0.92 -18.60
N PHE A 63 7.03 -0.96 -17.74
CA PHE A 63 8.12 0.03 -17.78
C PHE A 63 9.47 -0.51 -18.26
N SER A 64 9.72 -1.82 -18.14
CA SER A 64 11.02 -2.40 -18.51
C SER A 64 11.07 -2.92 -19.95
N ASN A 65 9.99 -2.74 -20.72
CA ASN A 65 9.86 -3.26 -22.08
C ASN A 65 9.57 -2.13 -23.07
N ALA A 66 10.58 -1.75 -23.87
CA ALA A 66 10.48 -0.71 -24.89
C ALA A 66 9.38 -0.98 -25.95
N MET A 67 8.98 -2.24 -26.12
CA MET A 67 7.86 -2.61 -27.00
C MET A 67 6.50 -2.24 -26.40
N PHE A 68 6.32 -2.39 -25.08
CA PHE A 68 5.02 -2.20 -24.42
C PHE A 68 4.80 -0.76 -23.94
N GLU A 69 5.85 -0.04 -23.58
CA GLU A 69 5.77 1.36 -23.14
C GLU A 69 4.96 2.26 -24.11
N PRO A 70 5.24 2.30 -25.44
CA PRO A 70 4.52 3.20 -26.35
C PRO A 70 3.08 2.77 -26.61
N LEU A 71 2.72 1.53 -26.31
CA LEU A 71 1.36 0.99 -26.47
C LEU A 71 0.51 1.22 -25.21
N TRP A 72 1.12 1.54 -24.06
CA TRP A 72 0.41 1.69 -22.80
C TRP A 72 -0.26 3.07 -22.65
N ASN A 73 -1.15 3.44 -23.58
CA ASN A 73 -1.91 4.67 -23.56
C ASN A 73 -3.23 4.57 -24.35
N ARG A 74 -4.09 5.59 -24.20
CA ARG A 74 -5.45 5.64 -24.79
C ARG A 74 -5.53 5.59 -26.32
N ASN A 75 -4.41 5.74 -27.04
CA ASN A 75 -4.40 5.65 -28.49
C ASN A 75 -4.29 4.19 -28.98
N PHE A 76 -3.86 3.28 -28.10
CA PHE A 76 -3.60 1.87 -28.41
C PHE A 76 -4.33 0.89 -27.48
N ILE A 77 -4.98 1.38 -26.42
CA ILE A 77 -5.82 0.58 -25.50
C ILE A 77 -7.29 0.97 -25.69
N ASP A 78 -8.12 -0.01 -26.01
CA ASP A 78 -9.56 0.19 -26.26
C ASP A 78 -10.38 0.23 -24.96
N TYR A 79 -10.09 -0.65 -23.98
CA TYR A 79 -10.78 -0.75 -22.69
C TYR A 79 -9.93 -1.44 -21.61
#